data_AF-A0A931CN62-F1
#
_entry.id   AF-A0A931CN62-F1
#
_cell.length_a   1.000
_cell.length_b   1.000
_cell.length_c   1.000
_cell.angle_alpha   90.00
_cell.angle_beta   90.00
_cell.angle_gamma   90.00
#
_symmetry.space_group_name_H-M   'P 1'
#
loop_
_entity.id
_entity.type
_entity.pdbx_description
1 polymer ?
#
loop_
_entity_poly.entity_id
_entity_poly.type
_entity_poly.pdbx_seq_one_letter_code
_entity_poly.pdbx_strand_id
1 'polypeptide(L)'
;MNTDNDGEQREEDGCEKPQTDGPGCDPKLIDDVQCRMMGIAKEAEYNAPLKDALEKAKTDYELTRKSYRQARQDVQMKVQDLRHAVKQLTERVRCKIEQERVVRNIDRAFGQVVAELAKCQPDPGCCCSAEDCDFDLDITGIPYDELVKRVDKYQQRTDAASKCFTDLVGEPAALQLRVAACKDDVDKVNAALLADEATTDLKMLYAQALVAERGIERVWLGFADVHEFVECLCCALTCWTNGCGAVSRLKGAQAERDCRRKAVDDHCLRLQTNTVDEIVAIYDKHCADERPCEKDKDRHERHEEHEERREEHEEREEPEERERHERREGHEHHGEPDWYERHGGRGR
;
A
#
# COMPACT_ATOMS: atom_id res chain seq x y z
N MET A 1 -7.04 40.53 -13.21
CA MET A 1 -6.76 40.87 -11.81
C MET A 1 -5.62 39.97 -11.39
N ASN A 2 -4.39 40.46 -11.58
CA ASN A 2 -3.15 39.78 -11.20
C ASN A 2 -2.83 40.22 -9.78
N THR A 3 -2.65 39.26 -8.88
CA THR A 3 -2.05 39.51 -7.56
C THR A 3 -0.65 38.95 -7.61
N ASP A 4 0.29 39.85 -7.86
CA ASP A 4 1.73 39.65 -7.69
C ASP A 4 2.00 39.28 -6.23
N ASN A 5 2.61 38.11 -6.03
CA ASN A 5 3.00 37.61 -4.72
C ASN A 5 4.51 37.83 -4.59
N ASP A 6 4.88 39.03 -4.14
CA ASP A 6 6.25 39.39 -3.79
C ASP A 6 6.67 38.60 -2.55
N GLY A 7 7.34 37.47 -2.78
CA GLY A 7 7.97 36.67 -1.74
C GLY A 7 9.14 37.42 -1.12
N GLU A 8 8.88 38.07 0.01
CA GLU A 8 9.86 38.56 0.98
C GLU A 8 10.84 37.43 1.34
N GLN A 9 12.03 37.45 0.73
CA GLN A 9 13.19 36.73 1.24
C GLN A 9 13.63 37.45 2.52
N ARG A 10 13.18 36.94 3.67
CA ARG A 10 13.79 37.29 4.95
C ARG A 10 15.20 36.71 4.97
N GLU A 11 16.18 37.58 4.80
CA GLU A 11 17.56 37.33 5.21
C GLU A 11 17.52 36.98 6.71
N GLU A 12 17.73 35.71 7.02
CA GLU A 12 17.98 35.25 8.38
C GLU A 12 19.37 35.75 8.81
N ASP A 13 19.44 37.00 9.24
CA ASP A 13 20.49 37.51 10.12
C ASP A 13 20.35 36.80 11.49
N GLY A 14 20.78 35.54 11.53
CA GLY A 14 20.72 34.68 12.71
C GLY A 14 22.09 34.08 12.98
N CYS A 15 22.88 34.76 13.81
CA CYS A 15 24.13 34.33 14.45
C CYS A 15 24.54 32.88 14.14
N GLU A 16 25.48 32.68 13.21
CA GLU A 16 26.22 31.43 13.13
C GLU A 16 26.85 31.15 14.50
N LYS A 17 26.35 30.10 15.17
CA LYS A 17 26.88 29.68 16.46
C LYS A 17 28.38 29.37 16.29
N PRO A 18 29.27 29.91 17.14
CA PRO A 18 30.67 29.56 17.09
C PRO A 18 30.82 28.04 17.31
N GLN A 19 31.32 27.36 16.29
CA GLN A 19 31.65 25.93 16.32
C GLN A 19 32.80 25.73 17.31
N THR A 20 32.48 25.49 18.59
CA THR A 20 33.48 25.39 19.67
C THR A 20 33.49 24.02 20.34
N ASP A 21 33.03 22.98 19.67
CA ASP A 21 33.28 21.63 20.14
C ASP A 21 34.62 21.19 19.54
N GLY A 22 35.63 21.01 20.39
CA GLY A 22 36.93 20.46 19.95
C GLY A 22 36.70 19.18 19.13
N PRO A 23 37.59 18.85 18.17
CA PRO A 23 37.29 18.03 16.98
C PRO A 23 36.93 16.53 17.19
N GLY A 24 36.30 16.12 18.30
CA GLY A 24 35.94 14.72 18.50
C GLY A 24 34.95 14.35 19.61
N CYS A 25 34.36 15.30 20.35
CA CYS A 25 33.38 14.96 21.39
C CYS A 25 32.06 15.71 21.17
N ASP A 26 31.13 15.10 20.45
CA ASP A 26 29.73 15.55 20.37
C ASP A 26 28.83 14.57 21.14
N PRO A 27 28.42 14.90 22.38
CA PRO A 27 27.51 14.08 23.17
C PRO A 27 26.17 13.79 22.48
N LYS A 28 25.74 14.62 21.52
CA LYS A 28 24.48 14.39 20.77
C LYS A 28 24.52 13.11 19.96
N LEU A 29 25.71 12.64 19.58
CA LEU A 29 25.88 11.36 18.90
C LEU A 29 25.37 10.18 19.76
N ILE A 30 25.48 10.27 21.10
CA ILE A 30 24.95 9.25 22.01
C ILE A 30 23.43 9.23 21.93
N ASP A 31 22.78 10.40 22.00
CA ASP A 31 21.33 10.53 21.92
C ASP A 31 20.81 10.05 20.55
N ASP A 32 21.51 10.38 19.46
CA ASP A 32 21.15 9.92 18.11
C ASP A 32 21.22 8.39 17.98
N VAL A 33 22.24 7.76 18.55
CA VAL A 33 22.35 6.29 18.57
C VAL A 33 21.23 5.68 19.42
N GLN A 34 20.95 6.24 20.61
CA GLN A 34 19.87 5.77 21.47
C GLN A 34 18.50 5.89 20.79
N CYS A 35 18.21 7.02 20.14
CA CYS A 35 16.96 7.22 19.43
C CYS A 35 16.80 6.28 18.23
N ARG A 36 17.89 6.01 17.50
CA ARG A 36 17.88 4.98 16.44
C ARG A 36 17.58 3.59 17.00
N MET A 37 18.16 3.23 18.14
CA MET A 37 17.88 1.95 18.81
C MET A 37 16.41 1.85 19.25
N MET A 38 15.81 2.95 19.73
CA MET A 38 14.37 2.99 20.04
C MET A 38 13.51 2.77 18.79
N GLY A 39 13.90 3.35 17.64
CA GLY A 39 13.26 3.09 16.37
C GLY A 39 13.27 1.60 16.00
N ILE A 40 14.45 0.98 16.01
CA ILE A 40 14.63 -0.47 15.73
C ILE A 40 13.79 -1.33 16.69
N ALA A 41 13.78 -0.99 17.98
CA ALA A 41 12.97 -1.71 18.97
C ALA A 41 11.48 -1.62 18.65
N LYS A 42 10.99 -0.47 18.18
CA LYS A 42 9.58 -0.29 17.79
C LYS A 42 9.21 -1.06 16.53
N GLU A 43 10.12 -1.15 15.55
CA GLU A 43 9.94 -2.04 14.39
C GLU A 43 9.83 -3.50 14.82
N ALA A 44 10.72 -3.96 15.70
CA ALA A 44 10.71 -5.32 16.21
C ALA A 44 9.44 -5.64 17.00
N GLU A 45 8.97 -4.72 17.84
CA GLU A 45 7.71 -4.86 18.58
C GLU A 45 6.51 -5.03 17.63
N TYR A 46 6.45 -4.23 16.55
CA TYR A 46 5.39 -4.34 15.56
C TYR A 46 5.45 -5.65 14.75
N ASN A 47 6.67 -6.12 14.42
CA ASN A 47 6.88 -7.33 13.62
C ASN A 47 6.69 -8.64 14.40
N ALA A 48 6.88 -8.61 15.73
CA ALA A 48 6.76 -9.80 16.58
C ALA A 48 5.45 -10.60 16.38
N PRO A 49 4.25 -10.00 16.45
CA PRO A 49 3.00 -10.73 16.20
C PRO A 49 2.76 -11.10 14.73
N LEU A 50 3.42 -10.43 13.79
CA LEU A 50 3.19 -10.62 12.36
C LEU A 50 3.86 -11.88 11.81
N LYS A 51 4.93 -12.36 12.46
CA LYS A 51 5.67 -13.54 12.00
C LYS A 51 4.74 -14.75 11.83
N ASP A 52 4.06 -15.13 12.90
CA ASP A 52 3.18 -16.31 12.90
C ASP A 52 1.97 -16.09 11.98
N ALA A 53 1.46 -14.86 11.91
CA ALA A 53 0.35 -14.49 11.02
C ALA A 53 0.73 -14.66 9.55
N LEU A 54 1.92 -14.23 9.14
CA LEU A 54 2.40 -14.33 7.75
C LEU A 54 2.78 -15.78 7.38
N GLU A 55 3.34 -16.56 8.30
CA GLU A 55 3.59 -17.99 8.09
C GLU A 55 2.27 -18.76 7.88
N LYS A 56 1.26 -18.44 8.69
CA LYS A 56 -0.09 -18.97 8.52
C LYS A 56 -0.69 -18.53 7.19
N ALA A 57 -0.60 -17.24 6.84
CA ALA A 57 -1.13 -16.70 5.59
C ALA A 57 -0.54 -17.38 4.35
N LYS A 58 0.77 -17.69 4.37
CA LYS A 58 1.41 -18.46 3.30
C LYS A 58 0.79 -19.86 3.15
N THR A 59 0.52 -20.53 4.26
CA THR A 59 -0.13 -21.85 4.26
C THR A 59 -1.58 -21.75 3.74
N ASP A 60 -2.31 -20.75 4.23
CA ASP A 60 -3.70 -20.47 3.82
C ASP A 60 -3.77 -20.15 2.33
N TYR A 61 -2.81 -19.40 1.77
CA TYR A 61 -2.73 -19.10 0.34
C TYR A 61 -2.61 -20.36 -0.54
N GLU A 62 -1.69 -21.25 -0.20
CA GLU A 62 -1.47 -22.52 -0.91
C GLU A 62 -2.70 -23.43 -0.84
N LEU A 63 -3.31 -23.53 0.34
CA LEU A 63 -4.51 -24.33 0.54
C LEU A 63 -5.70 -23.74 -0.21
N THR A 64 -5.94 -22.44 -0.05
CA THR A 64 -7.11 -21.74 -0.62
C THR A 64 -7.14 -21.85 -2.13
N ARG A 65 -6.00 -21.66 -2.84
CA ARG A 65 -6.00 -21.78 -4.31
C ARG A 65 -6.44 -23.16 -4.79
N LYS A 66 -6.02 -24.23 -4.08
CA LYS A 66 -6.35 -25.62 -4.42
C LYS A 66 -7.81 -25.90 -4.09
N SER A 67 -8.24 -25.49 -2.90
CA SER A 67 -9.61 -25.66 -2.42
C SER A 67 -10.62 -24.91 -3.30
N TYR A 68 -10.31 -23.68 -3.72
CA TYR A 68 -11.19 -22.91 -4.60
C TYR A 68 -11.32 -23.56 -5.98
N ARG A 69 -10.22 -24.02 -6.58
CA ARG A 69 -10.24 -24.75 -7.85
C ARG A 69 -11.15 -25.98 -7.76
N GLN A 70 -10.97 -26.79 -6.71
CA GLN A 70 -11.79 -27.98 -6.49
C GLN A 70 -13.26 -27.62 -6.27
N ALA A 71 -13.54 -26.65 -5.40
CA ALA A 71 -14.91 -26.21 -5.12
C ALA A 71 -15.62 -25.71 -6.39
N ARG A 72 -14.92 -24.96 -7.25
CA ARG A 72 -15.43 -24.53 -8.56
C ARG A 72 -15.77 -25.72 -9.44
N GLN A 73 -14.85 -26.68 -9.57
CA GLN A 73 -15.05 -27.89 -10.36
C GLN A 73 -16.26 -28.70 -9.86
N ASP A 74 -16.40 -28.85 -8.54
CA ASP A 74 -17.48 -29.64 -7.90
C ASP A 74 -18.88 -29.04 -8.11
N VAL A 75 -18.97 -27.72 -8.26
CA VAL A 75 -20.26 -27.02 -8.42
C VAL A 75 -20.51 -26.54 -9.86
N GLN A 76 -19.53 -26.59 -10.75
CA GLN A 76 -19.65 -26.04 -12.10
C GLN A 76 -20.87 -26.59 -12.85
N MET A 77 -21.02 -27.92 -12.88
CA MET A 77 -22.17 -28.56 -13.54
C MET A 77 -23.48 -28.20 -12.84
N LYS A 78 -23.50 -28.18 -11.51
CA LYS A 78 -24.69 -27.79 -10.73
C LYS A 78 -25.12 -26.36 -11.04
N VAL A 79 -24.18 -25.42 -11.15
CA VAL A 79 -24.47 -24.02 -11.51
C VAL A 79 -24.99 -23.93 -12.94
N GLN A 80 -24.45 -24.70 -13.89
CA GLN A 80 -25.00 -24.76 -15.25
C GLN A 80 -26.45 -25.30 -15.27
N ASP A 81 -26.71 -26.39 -14.54
CA ASP A 81 -28.05 -26.95 -14.40
C ASP A 81 -29.02 -25.94 -13.76
N LEU A 82 -28.59 -25.22 -12.72
CA LEU A 82 -29.38 -24.17 -12.08
C LEU A 82 -29.67 -23.00 -13.03
N ARG A 83 -28.70 -22.58 -13.85
CA ARG A 83 -28.91 -21.55 -14.89
C ARG A 83 -29.97 -21.99 -15.91
N HIS A 84 -29.92 -23.25 -16.34
CA HIS A 84 -30.93 -23.79 -17.25
C HIS A 84 -32.30 -23.91 -16.58
N ALA A 85 -32.35 -24.42 -15.35
CA ALA A 85 -33.58 -24.58 -14.58
C ALA A 85 -34.26 -23.25 -14.30
N VAL A 86 -33.52 -22.23 -13.82
CA VAL A 86 -34.09 -20.92 -13.51
C VAL A 86 -34.59 -20.23 -14.77
N LYS A 87 -33.86 -20.30 -15.90
CA LYS A 87 -34.30 -19.72 -17.17
C LYS A 87 -35.62 -20.35 -17.66
N GLN A 88 -35.71 -21.68 -17.63
CA GLN A 88 -36.94 -22.38 -17.99
C GLN A 88 -38.10 -22.04 -17.04
N LEU A 89 -37.80 -21.92 -15.75
CA LEU A 89 -38.77 -21.59 -14.71
C LEU A 89 -39.30 -20.16 -14.89
N THR A 90 -38.42 -19.17 -15.11
CA THR A 90 -38.78 -17.79 -15.41
C THR A 90 -39.71 -17.70 -16.61
N GLU A 91 -39.41 -18.40 -17.72
CA GLU A 91 -40.28 -18.42 -18.91
C GLU A 91 -41.62 -19.12 -18.65
N ARG A 92 -41.65 -20.22 -17.88
CA ARG A 92 -42.90 -20.90 -17.51
C ARG A 92 -43.81 -20.01 -16.67
N VAL A 93 -43.25 -19.29 -15.69
CA VAL A 93 -44.02 -18.34 -14.86
C VAL A 93 -44.50 -17.18 -15.72
N ARG A 94 -43.63 -16.62 -16.58
CA ARG A 94 -43.98 -15.54 -17.51
C ARG A 94 -45.17 -15.92 -18.40
N CYS A 95 -45.17 -17.11 -18.99
CA CYS A 95 -46.25 -17.58 -19.86
C CYS A 95 -47.61 -17.73 -19.14
N LYS A 96 -47.64 -17.87 -17.81
CA LYS A 96 -48.89 -17.89 -17.04
C LYS A 96 -49.44 -16.48 -16.75
N ILE A 97 -48.65 -15.43 -16.93
CA ILE A 97 -49.09 -14.05 -16.75
C ILE A 97 -49.70 -13.56 -18.07
N GLU A 98 -51.03 -13.52 -18.15
CA GLU A 98 -51.75 -13.15 -19.39
C GLU A 98 -51.39 -11.75 -19.93
N GLN A 99 -51.05 -10.82 -19.04
CA GLN A 99 -50.81 -9.43 -19.38
C GLN A 99 -49.31 -9.13 -19.52
N GLU A 100 -48.81 -9.03 -20.76
CA GLU A 100 -47.41 -8.67 -21.05
C GLU A 100 -47.00 -7.31 -20.45
N ARG A 101 -47.95 -6.40 -20.22
CA ARG A 101 -47.67 -5.13 -19.50
C ARG A 101 -47.23 -5.37 -18.06
N VAL A 102 -47.78 -6.37 -17.39
CA VAL A 102 -47.43 -6.71 -16.00
C VAL A 102 -46.00 -7.23 -15.94
N VAL A 103 -45.63 -8.15 -16.84
CA VAL A 103 -44.26 -8.69 -16.98
C VAL A 103 -43.26 -7.55 -17.15
N ARG A 104 -43.46 -6.70 -18.16
CA ARG A 104 -42.56 -5.54 -18.43
C ARG A 104 -42.44 -4.57 -17.27
N ASN A 105 -43.51 -4.37 -16.49
CA ASN A 105 -43.47 -3.51 -15.31
C ASN A 105 -42.64 -4.15 -14.18
N ILE A 106 -42.73 -5.46 -14.00
CA ILE A 106 -41.92 -6.20 -13.02
C ILE A 106 -40.45 -6.18 -13.43
N ASP A 107 -40.11 -6.44 -14.70
CA ASP A 107 -38.73 -6.37 -15.20
C ASP A 107 -38.11 -4.99 -14.97
N ARG A 108 -38.88 -3.93 -15.27
CA ARG A 108 -38.44 -2.55 -15.02
C ARG A 108 -38.21 -2.28 -13.54
N ALA A 109 -39.14 -2.70 -12.69
CA ALA A 109 -39.01 -2.55 -11.24
C ALA A 109 -37.80 -3.32 -10.70
N PHE A 110 -37.59 -4.54 -11.19
CA PHE A 110 -36.43 -5.36 -10.85
C PHE A 110 -35.13 -4.67 -11.28
N GLY A 111 -35.04 -4.14 -12.50
CA GLY A 111 -33.88 -3.38 -12.97
C GLY A 111 -33.57 -2.15 -12.09
N GLN A 112 -34.59 -1.43 -11.63
CA GLN A 112 -34.43 -0.32 -10.67
C GLN A 112 -33.87 -0.81 -9.33
N VAL A 113 -34.40 -1.91 -8.78
CA VAL A 113 -33.91 -2.49 -7.53
C VAL A 113 -32.46 -2.98 -7.69
N VAL A 114 -32.11 -3.60 -8.81
CA VAL A 114 -30.73 -4.01 -9.09
C VAL A 114 -29.78 -2.82 -9.14
N ALA A 115 -30.19 -1.72 -9.77
CA ALA A 115 -29.41 -0.48 -9.81
C ALA A 115 -29.22 0.15 -8.41
N GLU A 116 -30.26 0.15 -7.57
CA GLU A 116 -30.13 0.60 -6.18
C GLU A 116 -29.24 -0.34 -5.34
N LEU A 117 -29.36 -1.66 -5.52
CA LEU A 117 -28.51 -2.63 -4.84
C LEU A 117 -27.03 -2.47 -5.19
N ALA A 118 -26.71 -2.09 -6.43
CA ALA A 118 -25.34 -1.80 -6.86
C ALA A 118 -24.72 -0.57 -6.15
N LYS A 119 -25.55 0.35 -5.64
CA LYS A 119 -25.07 1.49 -4.82
C LYS A 119 -24.77 1.07 -3.38
N CYS A 120 -25.56 0.12 -2.86
CA CYS A 120 -25.46 -0.34 -1.47
C CYS A 120 -24.40 -1.41 -1.27
N GLN A 121 -24.08 -2.17 -2.32
CA GLN A 121 -23.13 -3.27 -2.27
C GLN A 121 -22.04 -2.99 -3.29
N PRO A 122 -20.76 -2.95 -2.89
CA PRO A 122 -19.68 -2.85 -3.86
C PRO A 122 -19.81 -4.00 -4.86
N ASP A 123 -19.43 -3.71 -6.11
CA ASP A 123 -19.48 -4.72 -7.15
C ASP A 123 -18.69 -5.95 -6.71
N PRO A 124 -19.25 -7.14 -6.91
CA PRO A 124 -18.56 -8.37 -6.55
C PRO A 124 -17.31 -8.47 -7.43
N GLY A 125 -16.18 -8.87 -6.83
CA GLY A 125 -14.91 -8.98 -7.54
C GLY A 125 -13.75 -8.88 -6.57
N CYS A 126 -12.60 -8.43 -7.08
CA CYS A 126 -11.43 -8.29 -6.24
C CYS A 126 -11.54 -7.09 -5.30
N CYS A 127 -11.28 -7.31 -4.01
CA CYS A 127 -11.24 -6.25 -3.00
C CYS A 127 -9.91 -5.51 -2.90
N CYS A 128 -8.91 -5.87 -3.71
CA CYS A 128 -7.63 -5.18 -3.80
C CYS A 128 -7.37 -4.70 -5.22
N SER A 129 -6.92 -3.45 -5.37
CA SER A 129 -6.31 -2.98 -6.61
C SER A 129 -4.78 -3.05 -6.48
N ALA A 130 -4.08 -3.29 -7.58
CA ALA A 130 -2.62 -3.33 -7.57
C ALA A 130 -1.99 -1.99 -7.15
N GLU A 131 -2.66 -0.88 -7.50
CA GLU A 131 -2.26 0.49 -7.13
C GLU A 131 -2.34 0.70 -5.60
N ASP A 132 -3.26 0.00 -4.93
CA ASP A 132 -3.39 0.06 -3.46
C ASP A 132 -2.27 -0.68 -2.72
N CYS A 133 -1.38 -1.40 -3.41
CA CYS A 133 -0.26 -2.11 -2.78
C CYS A 133 1.05 -1.32 -2.76
N ASP A 134 1.08 -0.11 -3.34
CA ASP A 134 2.27 0.74 -3.34
C ASP A 134 2.32 1.63 -2.09
N PHE A 135 3.43 1.56 -1.38
CA PHE A 135 3.67 2.28 -0.13
C PHE A 135 4.94 3.10 -0.28
N ASP A 136 4.79 4.43 -0.31
CA ASP A 136 5.93 5.35 -0.24
C ASP A 136 6.62 5.22 1.12
N LEU A 137 7.86 4.74 1.08
CA LEU A 137 8.74 4.53 2.23
C LEU A 137 9.71 5.69 2.43
N ASP A 138 9.69 6.71 1.58
CA ASP A 138 10.53 7.88 1.78
C ASP A 138 10.02 8.68 2.98
N ILE A 139 10.87 8.73 4.00
CA ILE A 139 10.66 9.48 5.24
C ILE A 139 11.55 10.73 5.30
N THR A 140 12.29 11.01 4.23
CA THR A 140 13.20 12.13 4.16
C THR A 140 12.40 13.41 4.00
N GLY A 141 12.68 14.42 4.82
CA GLY A 141 12.04 15.74 4.70
C GLY A 141 10.55 15.82 5.08
N ILE A 142 9.86 14.71 5.33
CA ILE A 142 8.45 14.77 5.74
C ILE A 142 8.31 15.37 7.15
N PRO A 143 7.38 16.30 7.39
CA PRO A 143 7.06 16.79 8.73
C PRO A 143 6.60 15.67 9.68
N TYR A 144 6.74 15.88 10.99
CA TYR A 144 6.36 14.87 11.99
C TYR A 144 4.86 14.54 11.97
N ASP A 145 3.99 15.54 11.83
CA ASP A 145 2.53 15.31 11.80
C ASP A 145 2.10 14.56 10.54
N GLU A 146 2.78 14.80 9.41
CA GLU A 146 2.58 14.03 8.18
C GLU A 146 3.02 12.58 8.34
N LEU A 147 4.16 12.33 8.99
CA LEU A 147 4.61 10.97 9.31
C LEU A 147 3.54 10.21 10.12
N VAL A 148 2.98 10.83 11.18
CA VAL A 148 1.92 10.21 11.99
C VAL A 148 0.68 9.90 11.16
N LYS A 149 0.20 10.85 10.34
CA LYS A 149 -0.94 10.62 9.43
C LYS A 149 -0.65 9.50 8.43
N ARG A 150 0.59 9.40 7.95
CA ARG A 150 1.03 8.36 7.00
C ARG A 150 1.04 6.98 7.65
N VAL A 151 1.48 6.87 8.91
CA VAL A 151 1.38 5.63 9.71
C VAL A 151 -0.08 5.16 9.78
N ASP A 152 -1.01 6.04 10.15
CA ASP A 152 -2.43 5.69 10.29
C ASP A 152 -3.05 5.27 8.95
N LYS A 153 -2.77 6.03 7.89
CA LYS A 153 -3.24 5.72 6.52
C LYS A 153 -2.73 4.34 6.07
N TYR A 154 -1.46 4.04 6.30
CA TYR A 154 -0.88 2.76 5.87
C TYR A 154 -1.37 1.61 6.72
N GLN A 155 -1.58 1.82 8.02
CA GLN A 155 -2.20 0.82 8.90
C GLN A 155 -3.61 0.46 8.42
N GLN A 156 -4.45 1.46 8.12
CA GLN A 156 -5.81 1.20 7.60
C GLN A 156 -5.80 0.41 6.28
N ARG A 157 -4.91 0.76 5.33
CA ARG A 157 -4.74 0.01 4.07
C ARG A 157 -4.28 -1.42 4.31
N THR A 158 -3.33 -1.60 5.23
CA THR A 158 -2.78 -2.92 5.61
C THR A 158 -3.87 -3.79 6.23
N ASP A 159 -4.68 -3.23 7.13
CA ASP A 159 -5.78 -3.93 7.79
C ASP A 159 -6.89 -4.30 6.78
N ALA A 160 -7.20 -3.41 5.85
CA ALA A 160 -8.15 -3.68 4.77
C ALA A 160 -7.68 -4.84 3.86
N ALA A 161 -6.39 -4.85 3.49
CA ALA A 161 -5.80 -5.94 2.71
C ALA A 161 -5.79 -7.28 3.47
N SER A 162 -5.44 -7.26 4.77
CA SER A 162 -5.48 -8.44 5.63
C SER A 162 -6.90 -9.02 5.75
N LYS A 163 -7.90 -8.15 5.88
CA LYS A 163 -9.32 -8.55 5.89
C LYS A 163 -9.74 -9.14 4.54
N CYS A 164 -9.40 -8.47 3.44
CA CYS A 164 -9.68 -8.97 2.08
C CYS A 164 -9.09 -10.37 1.86
N PHE A 165 -7.82 -10.58 2.26
CA PHE A 165 -7.18 -11.90 2.19
C PHE A 165 -7.93 -12.94 3.04
N THR A 166 -8.33 -12.59 4.26
CA THR A 166 -9.07 -13.49 5.15
C THR A 166 -10.44 -13.88 4.58
N ASP A 167 -11.16 -12.93 3.99
CA ASP A 167 -12.45 -13.18 3.34
C ASP A 167 -12.29 -14.12 2.14
N LEU A 168 -11.23 -13.93 1.32
CA LEU A 168 -10.91 -14.81 0.19
C LEU A 168 -10.48 -16.22 0.63
N VAL A 169 -9.83 -16.39 1.78
CA VAL A 169 -9.53 -17.71 2.36
C VAL A 169 -10.81 -18.49 2.69
N GLY A 170 -11.87 -17.80 3.12
CA GLY A 170 -13.18 -18.41 3.43
C GLY A 170 -14.04 -18.73 2.21
N GLU A 171 -13.70 -18.16 1.05
CA GLU A 171 -14.51 -18.20 -0.17
C GLU A 171 -14.83 -19.61 -0.70
N PRO A 172 -13.93 -20.61 -0.68
CA PRO A 172 -14.26 -21.97 -1.14
C PRO A 172 -15.45 -22.60 -0.41
N ALA A 173 -15.56 -22.38 0.90
CA ALA A 173 -16.69 -22.86 1.70
C ALA A 173 -17.94 -22.02 1.44
N ALA A 174 -17.79 -20.70 1.34
CA ALA A 174 -18.89 -19.79 1.04
C ALA A 174 -19.53 -20.07 -0.33
N LEU A 175 -18.73 -20.46 -1.33
CA LEU A 175 -19.21 -20.84 -2.66
C LEU A 175 -20.21 -22.00 -2.59
N GLN A 176 -19.92 -23.06 -1.84
CA GLN A 176 -20.82 -24.21 -1.68
C GLN A 176 -22.16 -23.78 -1.05
N LEU A 177 -22.10 -22.93 -0.02
CA LEU A 177 -23.30 -22.39 0.65
C LEU A 177 -24.14 -21.53 -0.31
N ARG A 178 -23.51 -20.67 -1.11
CA ARG A 178 -24.23 -19.87 -2.11
C ARG A 178 -24.89 -20.71 -3.18
N VAL A 179 -24.24 -21.77 -3.66
CA VAL A 179 -24.84 -22.71 -4.62
C VAL A 179 -26.04 -23.44 -4.01
N ALA A 180 -25.94 -23.87 -2.75
CA ALA A 180 -27.05 -24.51 -2.04
C ALA A 180 -28.23 -23.53 -1.87
N ALA A 181 -27.98 -22.28 -1.46
CA ALA A 181 -29.01 -21.25 -1.35
C ALA A 181 -29.70 -20.96 -2.70
N CYS A 182 -28.93 -20.86 -3.79
CA CYS A 182 -29.50 -20.69 -5.13
C CYS A 182 -30.40 -21.87 -5.52
N LYS A 183 -29.99 -23.11 -5.18
CA LYS A 183 -30.81 -24.30 -5.41
C LYS A 183 -32.11 -24.23 -4.62
N ASP A 184 -32.04 -23.90 -3.34
CA ASP A 184 -33.22 -23.78 -2.49
C ASP A 184 -34.21 -22.72 -3.03
N ASP A 185 -33.70 -21.61 -3.54
CA ASP A 185 -34.54 -20.56 -4.14
C ASP A 185 -35.20 -21.01 -5.44
N VAL A 186 -34.49 -21.73 -6.32
CA VAL A 186 -35.09 -22.34 -7.52
C VAL A 186 -36.14 -23.39 -7.14
N ASP A 187 -35.86 -24.24 -6.15
CA ASP A 187 -36.77 -25.29 -5.70
C ASP A 187 -38.05 -24.70 -5.07
N LYS A 188 -37.92 -23.60 -4.29
CA LYS A 188 -39.07 -22.85 -3.75
C LYS A 188 -39.97 -22.29 -4.86
N VAL A 189 -39.38 -21.65 -5.87
CA VAL A 189 -40.15 -21.08 -7.00
C VAL A 189 -40.83 -22.20 -7.79
N ASN A 190 -40.14 -23.32 -8.02
CA ASN A 190 -40.73 -24.46 -8.74
C ASN A 190 -41.86 -25.11 -7.93
N ALA A 191 -41.73 -25.25 -6.61
CA ALA A 191 -42.79 -25.77 -5.75
C ALA A 191 -44.03 -24.85 -5.76
N ALA A 192 -43.83 -23.53 -5.66
CA ALA A 192 -44.91 -22.56 -5.73
C ALA A 192 -45.62 -22.54 -7.09
N LEU A 193 -44.88 -22.77 -8.20
CA LEU A 193 -45.49 -22.87 -9.54
C LEU A 193 -46.40 -24.10 -9.70
N LEU A 194 -46.13 -25.17 -8.95
CA LEU A 194 -46.92 -26.41 -8.95
C LEU A 194 -48.10 -26.37 -7.97
N ALA A 195 -48.20 -25.32 -7.14
CA ALA A 195 -49.33 -25.10 -6.26
C ALA A 195 -50.59 -24.68 -7.04
N ASP A 196 -51.73 -24.57 -6.34
CA ASP A 196 -53.00 -24.16 -6.95
C ASP A 196 -52.89 -22.76 -7.56
N GLU A 197 -53.18 -22.66 -8.86
CA GLU A 197 -53.16 -21.42 -9.64
C GLU A 197 -54.11 -20.37 -9.05
N ALA A 198 -55.23 -20.79 -8.45
CA ALA A 198 -56.19 -19.87 -7.85
C ALA A 198 -55.64 -19.11 -6.63
N THR A 199 -54.58 -19.62 -6.00
CA THR A 199 -53.99 -19.05 -4.78
C THR A 199 -52.60 -18.46 -4.99
N THR A 200 -51.99 -18.72 -6.15
CA THR A 200 -50.60 -18.34 -6.42
C THR A 200 -50.53 -16.93 -7.00
N ASP A 201 -49.85 -16.02 -6.29
CA ASP A 201 -49.53 -14.70 -6.84
C ASP A 201 -48.39 -14.83 -7.86
N LEU A 202 -48.78 -14.94 -9.14
CA LEU A 202 -47.85 -15.07 -10.26
C LEU A 202 -46.88 -13.88 -10.38
N LYS A 203 -47.25 -12.68 -9.91
CA LYS A 203 -46.35 -11.50 -9.97
C LYS A 203 -45.22 -11.64 -8.97
N MET A 204 -45.57 -12.02 -7.74
CA MET A 204 -44.59 -12.29 -6.69
C MET A 204 -43.70 -13.48 -7.08
N LEU A 205 -44.29 -14.54 -7.64
CA LEU A 205 -43.53 -15.71 -8.10
C LEU A 205 -42.55 -15.35 -9.24
N TYR A 206 -42.96 -14.51 -10.18
CA TYR A 206 -42.08 -14.03 -11.26
C TYR A 206 -40.92 -13.20 -10.71
N ALA A 207 -41.20 -12.29 -9.77
CA ALA A 207 -40.16 -11.50 -9.12
C ALA A 207 -39.17 -12.39 -8.34
N GLN A 208 -39.64 -13.43 -7.67
CA GLN A 208 -38.77 -14.41 -6.99
C GLN A 208 -37.88 -15.17 -7.98
N ALA A 209 -38.40 -15.55 -9.15
CA ALA A 209 -37.62 -16.18 -10.21
C ALA A 209 -36.49 -15.26 -10.72
N LEU A 210 -36.76 -13.97 -10.93
CA LEU A 210 -35.74 -12.98 -11.33
C LEU A 210 -34.66 -12.80 -10.25
N VAL A 211 -35.05 -12.80 -8.96
CA VAL A 211 -34.09 -12.74 -7.84
C VAL A 211 -33.21 -13.99 -7.80
N ALA A 212 -33.79 -15.18 -7.99
CA ALA A 212 -33.04 -16.43 -8.05
C ALA A 212 -32.05 -16.44 -9.24
N GLU A 213 -32.46 -15.95 -10.41
CA GLU A 213 -31.61 -15.82 -11.60
C GLU A 213 -30.39 -14.94 -11.32
N ARG A 214 -30.59 -13.75 -10.74
CA ARG A 214 -29.50 -12.86 -10.32
C ARG A 214 -28.60 -13.50 -9.26
N GLY A 215 -29.16 -14.27 -8.32
CA GLY A 215 -28.39 -15.01 -7.33
C GLY A 215 -27.40 -15.98 -7.98
N ILE A 216 -27.87 -16.72 -9.00
CA ILE A 216 -27.05 -17.67 -9.78
C ILE A 216 -25.99 -16.94 -10.62
N GLU A 217 -26.31 -15.78 -11.19
CA GLU A 217 -25.31 -14.97 -11.92
C GLU A 217 -24.18 -14.50 -11.00
N ARG A 218 -24.50 -14.13 -9.76
CA ARG A 218 -23.54 -13.64 -8.76
C ARG A 218 -22.87 -14.74 -7.94
N VAL A 219 -23.13 -16.02 -8.23
CA VAL A 219 -22.60 -17.14 -7.42
C VAL A 219 -21.07 -17.16 -7.33
N TRP A 220 -20.40 -16.67 -8.38
CA TRP A 220 -18.95 -16.60 -8.52
C TRP A 220 -18.31 -15.35 -7.93
N LEU A 221 -19.09 -14.49 -7.26
CA LEU A 221 -18.63 -13.25 -6.64
C LEU A 221 -17.81 -12.36 -7.60
N GLY A 222 -18.19 -12.31 -8.88
CA GLY A 222 -17.56 -11.44 -9.88
C GLY A 222 -16.30 -12.01 -10.53
N PHE A 223 -15.73 -13.11 -10.01
CA PHE A 223 -14.61 -13.78 -10.67
C PHE A 223 -15.10 -14.57 -11.88
N ALA A 224 -14.53 -14.33 -13.06
CA ALA A 224 -14.83 -15.08 -14.27
C ALA A 224 -14.29 -16.52 -14.17
N ASP A 225 -13.05 -16.67 -13.71
CA ASP A 225 -12.36 -17.96 -13.62
C ASP A 225 -11.58 -18.17 -12.30
N VAL A 226 -10.82 -19.27 -12.22
CA VAL A 226 -9.96 -19.57 -11.08
C VAL A 226 -8.74 -18.65 -11.04
N HIS A 227 -8.29 -18.18 -12.20
CA HIS A 227 -7.11 -17.34 -12.31
C HIS A 227 -7.37 -15.96 -11.71
N GLU A 228 -8.45 -15.28 -12.07
CA GLU A 228 -8.82 -13.97 -11.50
C GLU A 228 -8.96 -14.02 -9.96
N PHE A 229 -9.55 -15.10 -9.43
CA PHE A 229 -9.62 -15.30 -7.98
C PHE A 229 -8.23 -15.43 -7.34
N VAL A 230 -7.34 -16.22 -7.95
CA VAL A 230 -5.98 -16.43 -7.43
C VAL A 230 -5.14 -15.16 -7.54
N GLU A 231 -5.30 -14.37 -8.61
CA GLU A 231 -4.66 -13.06 -8.74
C GLU A 231 -5.12 -12.12 -7.63
N CYS A 232 -6.43 -12.07 -7.35
CA CYS A 232 -6.95 -11.27 -6.26
C CYS A 232 -6.42 -11.71 -4.89
N LEU A 233 -6.40 -13.03 -4.63
CA LEU A 233 -5.86 -13.61 -3.41
C LEU A 233 -4.37 -13.28 -3.24
N CYS A 234 -3.60 -13.34 -4.33
CA CYS A 234 -2.19 -12.97 -4.35
C CYS A 234 -2.01 -11.47 -4.09
N CYS A 235 -2.78 -10.62 -4.78
CA CYS A 235 -2.76 -9.17 -4.62
C CYS A 235 -3.05 -8.76 -3.17
N ALA A 236 -4.08 -9.33 -2.54
CA ALA A 236 -4.42 -9.08 -1.14
C ALA A 236 -3.28 -9.48 -0.19
N LEU A 237 -2.67 -10.65 -0.41
CA LEU A 237 -1.52 -11.10 0.39
C LEU A 237 -0.32 -10.16 0.22
N THR A 238 0.02 -9.78 -1.01
CA THR A 238 1.14 -8.88 -1.32
C THR A 238 0.92 -7.48 -0.73
N CYS A 239 -0.28 -6.91 -0.91
CA CYS A 239 -0.69 -5.64 -0.30
C CYS A 239 -0.51 -5.69 1.23
N TRP A 240 -1.00 -6.77 1.86
CA TRP A 240 -0.90 -6.94 3.30
C TRP A 240 0.57 -7.05 3.75
N THR A 241 1.39 -7.89 3.11
CA THR A 241 2.80 -8.07 3.47
C THR A 241 3.62 -6.79 3.28
N ASN A 242 3.41 -6.09 2.17
CA ASN A 242 4.10 -4.83 1.88
C ASN A 242 3.66 -3.74 2.86
N GLY A 243 2.37 -3.66 3.16
CA GLY A 243 1.81 -2.73 4.14
C GLY A 243 2.38 -2.94 5.54
N CYS A 244 2.47 -4.20 6.00
CA CYS A 244 3.14 -4.53 7.26
C CYS A 244 4.60 -4.02 7.29
N GLY A 245 5.37 -4.26 6.22
CA GLY A 245 6.75 -3.76 6.12
C GLY A 245 6.83 -2.23 6.16
N ALA A 246 5.91 -1.56 5.46
CA ALA A 246 5.84 -0.10 5.43
C ALA A 246 5.48 0.48 6.80
N VAL A 247 4.43 -0.02 7.44
CA VAL A 247 4.00 0.43 8.77
C VAL A 247 5.07 0.18 9.81
N SER A 248 5.77 -0.97 9.76
CA SER A 248 6.92 -1.25 10.64
C SER A 248 7.93 -0.12 10.56
N ARG A 249 8.45 0.18 9.36
CA ARG A 249 9.47 1.22 9.14
C ARG A 249 9.00 2.60 9.59
N LEU A 250 7.76 2.97 9.27
CA LEU A 250 7.22 4.26 9.67
C LEU A 250 7.06 4.39 11.18
N LYS A 251 6.66 3.32 11.89
CA LYS A 251 6.61 3.29 13.35
C LYS A 251 8.01 3.39 13.97
N GLY A 252 9.01 2.76 13.37
CA GLY A 252 10.41 2.92 13.74
C GLY A 252 10.87 4.37 13.63
N ALA A 253 10.64 4.98 12.46
CA ALA A 253 10.97 6.39 12.20
C ALA A 253 10.22 7.35 13.14
N GLN A 254 8.95 7.07 13.44
CA GLN A 254 8.16 7.85 14.38
C GLN A 254 8.78 7.80 15.79
N ALA A 255 9.13 6.60 16.28
CA ALA A 255 9.75 6.43 17.59
C ALA A 255 11.14 7.11 17.69
N GLU A 256 11.94 7.08 16.62
CA GLU A 256 13.22 7.81 16.57
C GLU A 256 13.00 9.33 16.70
N ARG A 257 12.02 9.89 15.96
CA ARG A 257 11.70 11.33 16.02
C ARG A 257 11.09 11.73 17.36
N ASP A 258 10.26 10.88 17.95
CA ASP A 258 9.71 11.08 19.30
C ASP A 258 10.83 11.14 20.35
N CYS A 259 11.80 10.23 20.25
CA CYS A 259 12.97 10.24 21.11
C CYS A 259 13.78 11.54 20.96
N ARG A 260 14.07 11.99 19.73
CA ARG A 260 14.81 13.25 19.49
C ARG A 260 14.08 14.46 20.05
N ARG A 261 12.77 14.57 19.82
CA ARG A 261 11.95 15.68 20.36
C ARG A 261 12.00 15.70 21.88
N LYS A 262 11.86 14.52 22.50
CA LYS A 262 11.98 14.38 23.96
C LYS A 262 13.38 14.77 24.46
N ALA A 263 14.45 14.38 23.76
CA ALA A 263 15.81 14.75 24.14
C ALA A 263 16.02 16.28 24.08
N VAL A 264 15.43 16.97 23.09
CA VAL A 264 15.42 18.44 23.02
C VAL A 264 14.65 19.04 24.19
N ASP A 265 13.45 18.52 24.49
CA ASP A 265 12.62 19.00 25.60
C ASP A 265 13.35 18.80 26.95
N ASP A 266 13.96 17.62 27.16
CA ASP A 266 14.74 17.28 28.35
C ASP A 266 16.00 18.17 28.46
N HIS A 267 16.66 18.49 27.34
CA HIS A 267 17.78 19.44 27.30
C HIS A 267 17.33 20.86 27.68
N CYS A 268 16.24 21.35 27.09
CA CYS A 268 15.67 22.65 27.43
C CYS A 268 15.28 22.71 28.92
N LEU A 269 14.68 21.65 29.45
CA LEU A 269 14.35 21.55 30.87
C LEU A 269 15.61 21.54 31.74
N ARG A 270 16.67 20.85 31.34
CA ARG A 270 17.97 20.85 32.05
C ARG A 270 18.58 22.24 32.10
N LEU A 271 18.58 22.97 30.99
CA LEU A 271 19.06 24.36 30.92
C LEU A 271 18.23 25.29 31.82
N GLN A 272 16.90 25.13 31.85
CA GLN A 272 16.02 25.93 32.71
C GLN A 272 16.22 25.64 34.20
N THR A 273 16.48 24.39 34.56
CA THR A 273 16.63 23.96 35.96
C THR A 273 18.04 24.16 36.52
N ASN A 274 19.07 24.18 35.67
CA ASN A 274 20.48 24.31 36.05
C ASN A 274 21.17 25.52 35.38
N THR A 275 20.44 26.62 35.16
CA THR A 275 20.91 27.75 34.35
C THR A 275 22.24 28.32 34.82
N VAL A 276 22.46 28.43 36.14
CA VAL A 276 23.71 28.98 36.69
C VAL A 276 24.89 28.07 36.39
N ASP A 277 24.75 26.76 36.61
CA ASP A 277 25.83 25.79 36.37
C ASP A 277 26.18 25.72 34.88
N GLU A 278 25.18 25.77 34.01
CA GLU A 278 25.38 25.80 32.54
C GLU A 278 26.08 27.10 32.09
N ILE A 279 25.74 28.26 32.70
CA ILE A 279 26.46 29.53 32.45
C ILE A 279 27.93 29.42 32.86
N VAL A 280 28.22 28.87 34.05
CA VAL A 280 29.59 28.69 34.53
C VAL A 280 30.36 27.72 33.62
N ALA A 281 29.76 26.61 33.22
CA ALA A 281 30.38 25.65 32.31
C ALA A 281 30.71 26.27 30.93
N ILE A 282 29.81 27.09 30.39
CA ILE A 282 30.04 27.82 29.13
C ILE A 282 31.14 28.88 29.32
N TYR A 283 31.12 29.63 30.43
CA TYR A 283 32.15 30.61 30.77
C TYR A 283 33.54 29.95 30.87
N ASP A 284 33.66 28.85 31.61
CA ASP A 284 34.91 28.10 31.77
C ASP A 284 35.43 27.58 30.42
N LYS A 285 34.53 27.13 29.53
CA LYS A 285 34.87 26.72 28.17
C LYS A 285 35.46 27.88 27.35
N HIS A 286 34.87 29.07 27.41
CA HIS A 286 35.36 30.25 26.69
C HIS A 286 36.68 30.78 27.27
N CYS A 287 36.84 30.81 28.59
CA CYS A 287 38.05 31.31 29.23
C CYS A 287 39.23 30.33 29.14
N ALA A 288 39.00 29.04 28.90
CA ALA A 288 40.06 28.08 28.64
C ALA A 288 40.82 28.35 27.33
N ASP A 289 40.17 28.94 26.32
CA ASP A 289 40.76 29.35 25.04
C ASP A 289 41.53 30.68 25.11
N GLU A 290 41.29 31.51 26.14
CA GLU A 290 42.03 32.75 26.40
C GLU A 290 43.33 32.54 27.17
N ARG A 291 43.83 31.30 27.31
CA ARG A 291 45.25 31.15 27.60
C ARG A 291 45.99 31.95 26.53
N PRO A 292 46.85 32.92 26.90
CA PRO A 292 47.68 33.58 25.91
C PRO A 292 48.33 32.44 25.14
N CYS A 293 48.04 32.34 23.84
CA CYS A 293 48.96 31.68 22.95
C CYS A 293 50.29 32.31 23.33
N GLU A 294 51.22 31.53 23.89
CA GLU A 294 52.61 31.94 23.98
C GLU A 294 53.00 32.20 22.53
N LYS A 295 52.74 33.43 22.08
CA LYS A 295 53.16 33.96 20.80
C LYS A 295 54.66 33.88 20.89
N ASP A 296 55.21 32.90 20.18
CA ASP A 296 56.37 33.10 19.34
C ASP A 296 57.48 33.90 20.02
N LYS A 297 57.95 33.45 21.19
CA LYS A 297 59.27 33.89 21.65
C LYS A 297 60.41 33.19 20.91
N ASP A 298 60.13 32.11 20.18
CA ASP A 298 61.14 31.33 19.45
C ASP A 298 61.01 31.38 17.92
N ARG A 299 60.13 32.21 17.35
CA ARG A 299 59.98 32.36 15.89
C ARG A 299 60.68 33.60 15.30
N HIS A 300 61.64 34.18 16.03
CA HIS A 300 62.45 35.29 15.56
C HIS A 300 63.88 34.94 15.11
N GLU A 301 64.32 33.67 15.16
CA GLU A 301 65.71 33.27 14.81
C GLU A 301 65.84 32.28 13.63
N ARG A 302 64.84 32.14 12.75
CA ARG A 302 64.97 31.23 11.59
C ARG A 302 64.56 31.86 10.26
N HIS A 303 64.98 33.10 10.05
CA HIS A 303 64.66 33.87 8.84
C HIS A 303 65.90 34.38 8.07
N GLU A 304 67.04 33.66 8.08
CA GLU A 304 68.23 34.07 7.29
C GLU A 304 68.92 33.00 6.43
N GLU A 305 68.48 31.74 6.37
CA GLU A 305 69.13 30.77 5.46
C GLU A 305 68.11 29.87 4.77
N HIS A 306 67.51 30.34 3.66
CA HIS A 306 67.10 29.49 2.53
C HIS A 306 66.61 30.34 1.32
N GLU A 307 67.33 31.41 0.98
CA GLU A 307 67.29 32.00 -0.37
C GLU A 307 68.36 31.35 -1.23
N GLU A 308 68.18 30.10 -1.68
CA GLU A 308 68.97 29.51 -2.80
C GLU A 308 68.46 28.10 -3.17
N ARG A 309 67.21 28.00 -3.64
CA ARG A 309 66.79 26.87 -4.51
C ARG A 309 65.46 27.16 -5.20
N ARG A 310 65.48 28.23 -6.00
CA ARG A 310 64.42 28.55 -6.95
C ARG A 310 65.04 28.57 -8.33
N GLU A 311 65.24 27.40 -8.91
CA GLU A 311 65.44 27.18 -10.35
C GLU A 311 65.37 25.67 -10.61
N GLU A 312 64.70 25.28 -11.70
CA GLU A 312 64.45 23.91 -12.19
C GLU A 312 63.34 23.09 -11.51
N HIS A 313 62.10 23.36 -11.90
CA HIS A 313 61.28 22.31 -12.54
C HIS A 313 60.14 22.96 -13.35
N GLU A 314 60.55 23.48 -14.50
CA GLU A 314 59.72 23.68 -15.67
C GLU A 314 59.15 22.34 -16.16
N GLU A 315 57.97 22.44 -16.77
CA GLU A 315 57.44 21.56 -17.81
C GLU A 315 57.13 20.10 -17.44
N ARG A 316 55.86 19.86 -17.08
CA ARG A 316 55.11 18.81 -17.76
C ARG A 316 53.64 19.17 -17.92
N GLU A 317 53.38 19.87 -19.03
CA GLU A 317 52.11 19.80 -19.72
C GLU A 317 51.83 18.33 -20.09
N GLU A 318 50.64 17.82 -19.76
CA GLU A 318 50.00 16.80 -20.57
C GLU A 318 48.47 17.05 -20.54
N PRO A 319 47.86 17.36 -21.71
CA PRO A 319 46.42 17.50 -21.89
C PRO A 319 45.76 16.14 -22.18
N GLU A 320 44.42 16.12 -22.25
CA GLU A 320 43.56 14.98 -22.66
C GLU A 320 43.30 14.00 -21.49
N GLU A 321 42.10 13.91 -20.91
CA GLU A 321 40.96 13.23 -21.52
C GLU A 321 39.63 13.92 -21.13
N ARG A 322 39.21 14.86 -21.99
CA ARG A 322 37.81 14.95 -22.40
C ARG A 322 37.57 13.76 -23.33
N GLU A 323 36.74 12.80 -22.91
CA GLU A 323 35.82 11.99 -23.75
C GLU A 323 35.48 10.67 -23.04
N ARG A 324 34.42 10.70 -22.24
CA ARG A 324 33.59 9.51 -22.00
C ARG A 324 32.11 9.87 -22.01
N HIS A 325 31.73 10.59 -23.07
CA HIS A 325 30.39 10.49 -23.63
C HIS A 325 30.36 9.23 -24.53
N GLU A 326 29.21 8.56 -24.54
CA GLU A 326 28.77 7.65 -25.63
C GLU A 326 29.43 6.27 -25.73
N ARG A 327 28.97 5.31 -24.92
CA ARG A 327 28.83 3.90 -25.37
C ARG A 327 27.97 3.07 -24.42
N ARG A 328 26.63 3.18 -24.55
CA ARG A 328 25.73 2.03 -24.42
C ARG A 328 24.34 2.26 -25.03
N GLU A 329 24.31 2.77 -26.26
CA GLU A 329 23.21 2.47 -27.18
C GLU A 329 23.73 1.40 -28.15
N GLY A 330 23.01 0.28 -28.25
CA GLY A 330 23.32 -0.81 -29.18
C GLY A 330 23.45 -2.18 -28.52
N HIS A 331 22.34 -2.73 -28.02
CA HIS A 331 22.13 -4.18 -28.08
C HIS A 331 20.69 -4.46 -28.51
N GLU A 332 20.57 -4.70 -29.83
CA GLU A 332 19.72 -5.70 -30.46
C GLU A 332 18.20 -5.61 -30.25
N HIS A 333 17.59 -4.93 -31.21
CA HIS A 333 16.55 -5.48 -32.07
C HIS A 333 16.56 -7.04 -32.11
N HIS A 334 15.69 -7.67 -31.35
CA HIS A 334 15.12 -8.97 -31.71
C HIS A 334 13.62 -8.79 -31.88
N GLY A 335 13.18 -9.10 -33.10
CA GLY A 335 11.91 -8.69 -33.67
C GLY A 335 10.68 -9.12 -32.89
N GLU A 336 9.71 -8.21 -32.87
CA GLU A 336 8.30 -8.55 -32.82
C GLU A 336 7.95 -9.36 -34.08
N PRO A 337 7.42 -10.59 -33.94
CA PRO A 337 6.72 -11.23 -35.02
C PRO A 337 5.32 -10.61 -35.10
N ASP A 338 5.15 -9.77 -36.11
CA ASP A 338 3.87 -9.36 -36.67
C ASP A 338 3.06 -10.62 -37.05
N TRP A 339 2.02 -10.92 -36.26
CA TRP A 339 1.00 -11.93 -36.61
C TRP A 339 -0.40 -11.34 -36.39
N TYR A 340 -0.71 -10.27 -37.11
CA TYR A 340 -2.06 -10.06 -37.60
C TYR A 340 -2.12 -10.57 -39.05
N GLU A 341 -2.74 -11.74 -39.27
CA GLU A 341 -3.81 -11.93 -40.25
C GLU A 341 -4.09 -13.41 -40.60
N ARG A 342 -5.33 -13.82 -40.26
CA ARG A 342 -6.35 -14.27 -41.24
C ARG A 342 -6.42 -15.76 -41.60
N HIS A 343 -7.68 -16.15 -41.84
CA HIS A 343 -8.26 -17.41 -42.35
C HIS A 343 -8.62 -18.41 -41.24
N GLY A 344 -9.89 -18.60 -40.86
CA GLY A 344 -11.07 -18.69 -41.71
C GLY A 344 -11.17 -20.10 -42.30
N GLY A 345 -11.80 -21.03 -41.58
CA GLY A 345 -11.97 -22.41 -42.03
C GLY A 345 -13.19 -23.08 -41.39
N ARG A 346 -14.33 -23.00 -42.08
CA ARG A 346 -15.51 -23.84 -41.87
C ARG A 346 -15.25 -25.25 -42.44
N GLY A 347 -15.68 -26.29 -41.72
CA GLY A 347 -15.97 -27.63 -42.22
C GLY A 347 -16.64 -28.39 -41.08
N ARG A 348 -17.98 -28.45 -41.08
CA ARG A 348 -18.82 -29.58 -41.50
C ARG A 348 -18.57 -30.86 -40.73
#